data_AF-A0A524FTR8-F1
#
_entry.id   AF-A0A524FTR8-F1
#
_cell.length_a   1.000
_cell.length_b   1.000
_cell.length_c   1.000
_cell.angle_alpha   90.00
_cell.angle_beta   90.00
_cell.angle_gamma   90.00
#
_symmetry.space_group_name_H-M   'P 1'
#
loop_
_entity.id
_entity.type
_entity.pdbx_description
1 polymer ?
#
loop_
_entity_poly.entity_id
_entity_poly.type
_entity_poly.pdbx_seq_one_letter_code
_entity_poly.pdbx_strand_id
1 'polypeptide(L)'
;MEELTTKIGVVSGPESGMIEDSRGVIDILKDSEVDFVVEEKLAESLKMKGIPVKKMDVDVLAIIGSDRFLLRALLDLGHTKIPILPIASMGQPDFLFDVLVNNFESVIEDLIASRWSKEEKTRLVAEISGRETPPLLNDIGIFAKRSATLIRYSLLIDDEHFWKDGSDGLIIATPTGSTAYSLSIGGPVILNSAKVFSIIPVNSVNPSRRPLVLSDDIEILIQDLTSSVAIEAVLDGQIRRKIDSKPVIIRKAIHNAIFVKFDVERVAELRGKLLKKTETSEDLAQELPPSAKLVLKVLEYQGQLSQKEIIEETKLPPRTVRYAISLLMSEGLVIKKLSLRDSRQGIYQVKKAA
;
A
#
# COMPACT_ATOMS: atom_id res chain seq x y z
N MET A 1 -7.52 -39.73 13.33
CA MET A 1 -7.42 -38.26 13.31
C MET A 1 -7.41 -37.90 11.84
N GLU A 2 -8.49 -37.33 11.32
CA GLU A 2 -8.44 -36.70 9.99
C GLU A 2 -7.37 -35.61 10.06
N GLU A 3 -6.30 -35.75 9.26
CA GLU A 3 -5.39 -34.64 9.01
C GLU A 3 -6.23 -33.54 8.37
N LEU A 4 -6.53 -32.48 9.13
CA LEU A 4 -7.18 -31.29 8.59
C LEU A 4 -6.20 -30.66 7.61
N THR A 5 -6.35 -31.00 6.33
CA THR A 5 -5.61 -30.39 5.23
C THR A 5 -6.09 -28.95 5.10
N THR A 6 -5.20 -27.98 5.32
CA THR A 6 -5.48 -26.55 5.15
C THR A 6 -6.06 -26.29 3.77
N LYS A 7 -7.23 -25.66 3.70
CA LYS A 7 -7.90 -25.37 2.44
C LYS A 7 -7.65 -23.93 2.00
N ILE A 8 -7.12 -23.75 0.79
CA ILE A 8 -6.73 -22.43 0.27
C ILE A 8 -7.67 -21.98 -0.85
N GLY A 9 -8.26 -20.80 -0.70
CA GLY A 9 -8.95 -20.12 -1.80
C GLY A 9 -7.97 -19.29 -2.62
N VAL A 10 -8.06 -19.34 -3.95
CA VAL A 10 -7.20 -18.55 -4.85
C VAL A 10 -8.05 -17.56 -5.64
N VAL A 11 -7.71 -16.27 -5.51
CA VAL A 11 -8.35 -15.15 -6.20
C VAL A 11 -7.26 -14.35 -6.91
N SER A 12 -7.51 -13.91 -8.14
CA SER A 12 -6.53 -13.12 -8.88
C SER A 12 -7.15 -12.06 -9.78
N GLY A 13 -6.34 -11.05 -10.10
CA GLY A 13 -6.69 -9.99 -11.02
C GLY A 13 -6.92 -10.50 -12.44
N PRO A 14 -7.72 -9.77 -13.25
CA PRO A 14 -8.08 -10.20 -14.60
C PRO A 14 -6.96 -9.97 -15.63
N GLU A 15 -5.84 -9.37 -15.25
CA GLU A 15 -4.73 -9.06 -16.14
C GLU A 15 -3.99 -10.35 -16.53
N SER A 16 -3.57 -10.46 -17.79
CA SER A 16 -2.97 -11.69 -18.33
C SER A 16 -1.74 -12.15 -17.54
N GLY A 17 -0.90 -11.22 -17.08
CA GLY A 17 0.27 -11.54 -16.24
C GLY A 17 -0.13 -12.10 -14.87
N MET A 18 -1.17 -11.55 -14.24
CA MET A 18 -1.68 -12.04 -12.96
C MET A 18 -2.31 -13.44 -13.10
N ILE A 19 -2.98 -13.72 -14.22
CA ILE A 19 -3.54 -15.05 -14.52
C ILE A 19 -2.43 -16.08 -14.70
N GLU A 20 -1.34 -15.73 -15.38
CA GLU A 20 -0.17 -16.61 -15.55
C GLU A 20 0.53 -16.89 -14.22
N ASP A 21 0.77 -15.84 -13.43
CA ASP A 21 1.29 -15.95 -12.06
C ASP A 21 0.42 -16.87 -11.19
N SER A 22 -0.90 -16.77 -11.34
CA SER A 22 -1.86 -17.60 -10.59
C SER A 22 -1.79 -19.07 -10.99
N ARG A 23 -1.48 -19.36 -12.25
CA ARG A 23 -1.24 -20.74 -12.70
C ARG A 23 -0.03 -21.33 -11.97
N GLY A 24 1.07 -20.57 -11.87
CA GLY A 24 2.25 -20.99 -11.11
C GLY A 24 1.93 -21.27 -9.64
N VAL A 25 1.18 -20.39 -8.98
CA VAL A 25 0.70 -20.61 -7.60
C VAL A 25 -0.16 -21.87 -7.50
N ILE A 26 -1.11 -22.07 -8.42
CA ILE A 26 -1.99 -23.25 -8.43
C ILE A 26 -1.20 -24.54 -8.66
N ASP A 27 -0.17 -24.53 -9.50
CA ASP A 27 0.65 -25.71 -9.76
C ASP A 27 1.47 -26.09 -8.52
N ILE A 28 2.04 -25.10 -7.80
CA ILE A 28 2.69 -25.32 -6.49
C ILE A 28 1.70 -25.94 -5.48
N LEU A 29 0.46 -25.45 -5.43
CA LEU A 29 -0.58 -26.00 -4.53
C LEU A 29 -0.90 -27.46 -4.85
N LYS A 30 -0.97 -27.83 -6.13
CA LYS A 30 -1.17 -29.23 -6.55
C LYS A 30 0.01 -30.11 -6.16
N ASP A 31 1.23 -29.65 -6.44
CA ASP A 31 2.46 -30.40 -6.17
C ASP A 31 2.67 -30.61 -4.66
N SER A 32 2.17 -29.68 -3.85
CA SER A 32 2.20 -29.75 -2.38
C SER A 32 1.00 -30.50 -1.78
N GLU A 33 0.14 -31.11 -2.60
CA GLU A 33 -1.06 -31.87 -2.21
C GLU A 33 -2.02 -31.11 -1.27
N VAL A 34 -2.16 -29.79 -1.46
CA VAL A 34 -3.02 -28.92 -0.64
C VAL A 34 -4.43 -28.85 -1.23
N ASP A 35 -5.48 -28.87 -0.40
CA ASP A 35 -6.85 -28.63 -0.88
C ASP A 35 -7.01 -27.16 -1.28
N PHE A 36 -7.51 -26.89 -2.48
CA PHE A 36 -7.72 -25.54 -2.95
C PHE A 36 -8.96 -25.37 -3.81
N VAL A 37 -9.50 -24.15 -3.79
CA VAL A 37 -10.60 -23.73 -4.66
C VAL A 37 -10.24 -22.43 -5.37
N VAL A 38 -10.71 -22.27 -6.60
CA VAL A 38 -10.38 -21.11 -7.44
C VAL A 38 -11.61 -20.23 -7.60
N GLU A 39 -11.40 -18.91 -7.61
CA GLU A 39 -12.48 -17.94 -7.82
C GLU A 39 -13.10 -18.08 -9.21
N GLU A 40 -14.40 -17.87 -9.31
CA GLU A 40 -15.19 -18.09 -10.54
C GLU A 40 -14.57 -17.43 -11.78
N LYS A 41 -14.21 -16.14 -11.74
CA LYS A 41 -13.64 -15.41 -12.89
C LYS A 41 -12.23 -15.87 -13.23
N LEU A 42 -11.41 -16.15 -12.22
CA LEU A 42 -10.07 -16.73 -12.43
C LEU A 42 -10.19 -18.14 -13.05
N ALA A 43 -11.10 -18.95 -12.55
CA ALA A 43 -11.34 -20.30 -13.03
C ALA A 43 -11.85 -20.32 -14.46
N GLU A 44 -12.73 -19.39 -14.84
CA GLU A 44 -13.15 -19.18 -16.24
C GLU A 44 -11.94 -18.90 -17.15
N SER A 45 -11.05 -18.02 -16.71
CA SER A 45 -9.82 -17.66 -17.45
C SER A 45 -8.85 -18.84 -17.59
N LEU A 46 -8.82 -19.71 -16.58
CA LEU A 46 -8.00 -20.93 -16.54
C LEU A 46 -8.70 -22.18 -17.08
N LYS A 47 -9.95 -22.06 -17.55
CA LYS A 47 -10.80 -23.17 -18.04
C LYS A 47 -10.96 -24.31 -17.01
N MET A 48 -11.19 -23.96 -15.76
CA MET A 48 -11.42 -24.90 -14.67
C MET A 48 -12.69 -24.57 -13.88
N LYS A 49 -13.06 -25.41 -12.92
CA LYS A 49 -14.22 -25.18 -12.06
C LYS A 49 -13.87 -24.14 -10.99
N GLY A 50 -14.70 -23.10 -10.88
CA GLY A 50 -14.57 -22.06 -9.87
C GLY A 50 -15.76 -21.96 -8.93
N ILE A 51 -15.59 -21.17 -7.88
CA ILE A 51 -16.62 -20.85 -6.89
C ILE A 51 -16.63 -19.32 -6.69
N PRO A 52 -17.81 -18.67 -6.62
CA PRO A 52 -17.86 -17.25 -6.27
C PRO A 52 -17.16 -16.98 -4.93
N VAL A 53 -16.32 -15.94 -4.86
CA VAL A 53 -15.50 -15.64 -3.66
C VAL A 53 -16.31 -15.55 -2.37
N LYS A 54 -17.54 -15.02 -2.44
CA LYS A 54 -18.47 -14.90 -1.29
C LYS A 54 -19.01 -16.23 -0.77
N LYS A 55 -18.88 -17.30 -1.55
CA LYS A 55 -19.33 -18.66 -1.22
C LYS A 55 -18.17 -19.59 -0.87
N MET A 56 -16.93 -19.08 -0.87
CA MET A 56 -15.77 -19.86 -0.48
C MET A 56 -15.78 -20.11 1.03
N ASP A 57 -15.56 -21.37 1.39
CA ASP A 57 -15.30 -21.82 2.75
C ASP A 57 -13.89 -22.42 2.74
N VAL A 58 -12.93 -21.61 3.19
CA VAL A 58 -11.49 -21.84 3.11
C VAL A 58 -10.80 -21.27 4.35
N ASP A 59 -9.67 -21.86 4.72
CA ASP A 59 -8.88 -21.45 5.88
C ASP A 59 -8.02 -20.23 5.60
N VAL A 60 -7.56 -20.07 4.35
CA VAL A 60 -6.80 -18.92 3.87
C VAL A 60 -7.25 -18.54 2.46
N LEU A 61 -7.39 -17.25 2.20
CA LEU A 61 -7.63 -16.69 0.87
C LEU A 61 -6.35 -16.06 0.32
N ALA A 62 -5.70 -16.75 -0.62
CA ALA A 62 -4.58 -16.22 -1.38
C ALA A 62 -5.09 -15.25 -2.46
N ILE A 63 -4.73 -13.97 -2.34
CA ILE A 63 -5.11 -12.92 -3.29
C ILE A 63 -3.88 -12.50 -4.08
N ILE A 64 -3.86 -12.83 -5.36
CA ILE A 64 -2.72 -12.62 -6.25
C ILE A 64 -2.97 -11.36 -7.09
N GLY A 65 -2.07 -10.39 -7.04
CA GLY A 65 -2.19 -9.19 -7.87
C GLY A 65 -1.46 -7.97 -7.34
N SER A 66 -2.03 -6.79 -7.57
CA SER A 66 -1.52 -5.50 -7.10
C SER A 66 -2.31 -4.98 -5.90
N ASP A 67 -1.84 -3.91 -5.25
CA ASP A 67 -2.55 -3.24 -4.15
C ASP A 67 -3.99 -2.89 -4.54
N ARG A 68 -4.18 -2.38 -5.78
CA ARG A 68 -5.50 -2.05 -6.32
C ARG A 68 -6.39 -3.29 -6.38
N PHE A 69 -5.85 -4.42 -6.83
CA PHE A 69 -6.64 -5.65 -6.89
C PHE A 69 -6.96 -6.21 -5.50
N LEU A 70 -6.01 -6.18 -4.56
CA LEU A 70 -6.23 -6.58 -3.17
C LEU A 70 -7.40 -5.80 -2.54
N LEU A 71 -7.38 -4.46 -2.66
CA LEU A 71 -8.47 -3.60 -2.22
C LEU A 71 -9.78 -3.94 -2.92
N ARG A 72 -9.75 -4.23 -4.23
CA ARG A 72 -10.95 -4.61 -4.99
C ARG A 72 -11.55 -5.92 -4.47
N ALA A 73 -10.72 -6.93 -4.27
CA ALA A 73 -11.11 -8.23 -3.76
C ALA A 73 -11.71 -8.12 -2.36
N LEU A 74 -11.13 -7.29 -1.49
CA LEU A 74 -11.67 -6.98 -0.16
C LEU A 74 -13.06 -6.33 -0.21
N LEU A 75 -13.28 -5.38 -1.13
CA LEU A 75 -14.59 -4.76 -1.34
C LEU A 75 -15.62 -5.77 -1.84
N ASP A 76 -15.24 -6.63 -2.78
CA ASP A 76 -16.10 -7.67 -3.32
C ASP A 76 -16.41 -8.76 -2.28
N LEU A 77 -15.46 -9.09 -1.39
CA LEU A 77 -15.63 -10.03 -0.29
C LEU A 77 -16.50 -9.47 0.85
N GLY A 78 -16.37 -8.18 1.15
CA GLY A 78 -17.16 -7.49 2.17
C GLY A 78 -16.75 -7.87 3.60
N HIS A 79 -17.74 -8.17 4.45
CA HIS A 79 -17.46 -8.68 5.79
C HIS A 79 -16.97 -10.13 5.69
N THR A 80 -15.78 -10.38 6.22
CA THR A 80 -15.13 -11.69 6.23
C THR A 80 -14.31 -11.85 7.49
N LYS A 81 -14.10 -13.11 7.88
CA LYS A 81 -13.14 -13.53 8.90
C LYS A 81 -12.05 -14.43 8.33
N ILE A 82 -12.10 -14.69 7.02
CA ILE A 82 -11.12 -15.53 6.33
C ILE A 82 -9.79 -14.78 6.34
N PRO A 83 -8.70 -15.37 6.89
CA PRO A 83 -7.35 -14.85 6.75
C PRO A 83 -6.94 -14.68 5.28
N ILE A 84 -6.35 -13.54 4.96
CA ILE A 84 -5.95 -13.17 3.61
C ILE A 84 -4.45 -13.26 3.51
N LEU A 85 -3.95 -13.96 2.50
CA LEU A 85 -2.55 -13.92 2.11
C LEU A 85 -2.43 -13.09 0.83
N PRO A 86 -2.03 -11.81 0.91
CA PRO A 86 -1.70 -11.04 -0.27
C PRO A 86 -0.42 -11.59 -0.91
N ILE A 87 -0.47 -11.88 -2.20
CA ILE A 87 0.67 -12.32 -3.02
C ILE A 87 0.86 -11.32 -4.15
N ALA A 88 2.00 -10.63 -4.16
CA ALA A 88 2.26 -9.62 -5.18
C ALA A 88 2.61 -10.30 -6.52
N SER A 89 1.87 -9.94 -7.55
CA SER A 89 2.18 -10.34 -8.93
C SER A 89 3.48 -9.69 -9.42
N MET A 90 4.16 -10.32 -10.38
CA MET A 90 5.47 -9.83 -10.84
C MET A 90 5.38 -8.38 -11.37
N GLY A 91 6.35 -7.57 -10.97
CA GLY A 91 6.48 -6.17 -11.43
C GLY A 91 5.48 -5.19 -10.79
N GLN A 92 4.67 -5.63 -9.82
CA GLN A 92 3.76 -4.75 -9.09
C GLN A 92 4.45 -4.13 -7.85
N PRO A 93 4.12 -2.88 -7.48
CA PRO A 93 4.51 -2.31 -6.19
C PRO A 93 3.98 -3.16 -5.01
N ASP A 94 4.74 -3.28 -3.93
CA ASP A 94 4.62 -4.30 -2.88
C ASP A 94 4.25 -3.76 -1.48
N PHE A 95 3.54 -2.63 -1.38
CA PHE A 95 3.29 -1.96 -0.10
C PHE A 95 2.50 -2.80 0.92
N LEU A 96 1.54 -3.61 0.46
CA LEU A 96 0.72 -4.49 1.31
C LEU A 96 1.11 -5.97 1.25
N PHE A 97 2.25 -6.30 0.63
CA PHE A 97 2.62 -7.67 0.29
C PHE A 97 3.91 -8.12 0.98
N ASP A 98 3.83 -9.22 1.73
CA ASP A 98 5.03 -9.89 2.28
C ASP A 98 5.54 -11.01 1.36
N VAL A 99 4.65 -11.55 0.51
CA VAL A 99 4.91 -12.68 -0.38
C VAL A 99 4.79 -12.21 -1.82
N LEU A 100 5.71 -12.65 -2.65
CA LEU A 100 5.72 -12.46 -4.09
C LEU A 100 5.39 -13.81 -4.76
N VAL A 101 4.83 -13.78 -5.96
CA VAL A 101 4.51 -15.04 -6.68
C VAL A 101 5.75 -15.96 -6.81
N ASN A 102 6.93 -15.39 -7.04
CA ASN A 102 8.17 -16.15 -7.22
C ASN A 102 8.75 -16.75 -5.93
N ASN A 103 8.29 -16.33 -4.75
CA ASN A 103 8.72 -16.90 -3.47
C ASN A 103 7.59 -17.65 -2.75
N PHE A 104 6.41 -17.75 -3.37
CA PHE A 104 5.26 -18.46 -2.81
C PHE A 104 5.57 -19.92 -2.46
N GLU A 105 6.30 -20.64 -3.32
CA GLU A 105 6.73 -22.02 -3.05
C GLU A 105 7.46 -22.14 -1.71
N SER A 106 8.26 -21.14 -1.34
CA SER A 106 9.02 -21.20 -0.11
C SER A 106 8.18 -21.02 1.15
N VAL A 107 6.95 -20.48 1.06
CA VAL A 107 6.06 -20.28 2.21
C VAL A 107 4.93 -21.31 2.31
N ILE A 108 4.80 -22.21 1.33
CA ILE A 108 3.66 -23.15 1.30
C ILE A 108 3.67 -24.08 2.52
N GLU A 109 4.83 -24.60 2.90
CA GLU A 109 4.97 -25.44 4.09
C GLU A 109 4.61 -24.70 5.38
N ASP A 110 4.98 -23.41 5.47
CA ASP A 110 4.63 -22.57 6.61
C ASP A 110 3.12 -22.35 6.67
N LEU A 111 2.48 -22.18 5.51
CA LEU A 111 1.04 -21.99 5.40
C LEU A 111 0.27 -23.24 5.82
N ILE A 112 0.67 -24.42 5.33
CA ILE A 112 0.08 -25.72 5.67
C ILE A 112 0.24 -25.99 7.17
N ALA A 113 1.46 -25.82 7.69
CA ALA A 113 1.76 -26.07 9.10
C ALA A 113 1.26 -24.96 10.05
N SER A 114 0.53 -23.97 9.55
CA SER A 114 0.04 -22.82 10.32
C SER A 114 1.15 -22.06 11.06
N ARG A 115 2.36 -22.00 10.49
CA ARG A 115 3.51 -21.23 10.99
C ARG A 115 3.45 -19.77 10.53
N TRP A 116 2.37 -19.11 10.89
CA TRP A 116 2.12 -17.71 10.59
C TRP A 116 1.23 -17.09 11.67
N SER A 117 1.19 -15.78 11.72
CA SER A 117 0.41 -15.01 12.69
C SER A 117 -0.65 -14.17 12.02
N LYS A 118 -1.70 -13.80 12.77
CA LYS A 118 -2.78 -12.93 12.29
C LYS A 118 -2.38 -11.48 12.51
N GLU A 119 -2.29 -10.70 11.44
CA GLU A 119 -2.22 -9.25 11.51
C GLU A 119 -3.62 -8.67 11.26
N GLU A 120 -4.20 -8.01 12.27
CA GLU A 120 -5.48 -7.33 12.10
C GLU A 120 -5.29 -5.95 11.47
N LYS A 121 -6.01 -5.69 10.39
CA LYS A 121 -6.10 -4.38 9.75
C LYS A 121 -7.46 -3.76 10.05
N THR A 122 -7.46 -2.63 10.75
CA THR A 122 -8.69 -1.86 11.01
C THR A 122 -9.36 -1.49 9.70
N ARG A 123 -10.68 -1.65 9.65
CA ARG A 123 -11.54 -1.23 8.54
C ARG A 123 -12.62 -0.30 9.02
N LEU A 124 -13.09 0.57 8.13
CA LEU A 124 -14.24 1.44 8.36
C LEU A 124 -15.40 1.08 7.44
N VAL A 125 -16.61 1.39 7.85
CA VAL A 125 -17.82 1.34 7.02
C VAL A 125 -18.50 2.70 7.05
N ALA A 126 -19.21 3.02 5.98
CA ALA A 126 -20.04 4.21 5.91
C ALA A 126 -21.49 3.86 5.59
N GLU A 127 -22.43 4.56 6.19
CA GLU A 127 -23.82 4.58 5.74
C GLU A 127 -24.03 5.80 4.84
N ILE A 128 -24.41 5.54 3.59
CA ILE A 128 -24.68 6.59 2.60
C ILE A 128 -26.10 6.38 2.09
N SER A 129 -26.97 7.36 2.30
CA SER A 129 -28.36 7.33 1.85
C SER A 129 -29.14 6.11 2.37
N GLY A 130 -28.87 5.66 3.60
CA GLY A 130 -29.51 4.49 4.21
C GLY A 130 -28.96 3.14 3.74
N ARG A 131 -27.80 3.12 3.07
CA ARG A 131 -27.13 1.90 2.63
C ARG A 131 -25.69 1.87 3.12
N GLU A 132 -25.37 0.81 3.85
CA GLU A 132 -23.99 0.57 4.29
C GLU A 132 -23.07 0.27 3.09
N THR A 133 -21.82 0.69 3.19
CA THR A 133 -20.76 0.31 2.27
C THR A 133 -20.19 -1.06 2.66
N PRO A 134 -19.53 -1.76 1.72
CA PRO A 134 -18.56 -2.76 2.13
C PRO A 134 -17.52 -2.13 3.08
N PRO A 135 -16.90 -2.93 3.98
CA PRO A 135 -15.78 -2.46 4.78
C PRO A 135 -14.61 -2.02 3.91
N LEU A 136 -14.11 -0.83 4.19
CA LEU A 136 -13.02 -0.17 3.49
C LEU A 136 -11.71 -0.38 4.25
N LEU A 137 -10.64 -0.72 3.53
CA LEU A 137 -9.33 -0.95 4.14
C LEU A 137 -8.58 0.36 4.36
N ASN A 138 -8.63 1.28 3.39
CA ASN A 138 -7.86 2.50 3.40
C ASN A 138 -8.70 3.69 3.86
N ASP A 139 -9.65 4.12 3.05
CA ASP A 139 -10.32 5.41 3.27
C ASP A 139 -11.67 5.55 2.56
N ILE A 140 -12.44 6.50 3.08
CA ILE A 140 -13.57 7.11 2.39
C ILE A 140 -13.27 8.60 2.19
N GLY A 141 -13.34 9.04 0.95
CA GLY A 141 -13.22 10.45 0.59
C GLY A 141 -14.54 11.03 0.09
N ILE A 142 -14.94 12.18 0.61
CA ILE A 142 -16.16 12.90 0.20
C ILE A 142 -15.73 14.12 -0.59
N PHE A 143 -16.16 14.18 -1.84
CA PHE A 143 -15.71 15.17 -2.81
C PHE A 143 -16.86 15.74 -3.62
N ALA A 144 -16.68 16.95 -4.14
CA ALA A 144 -17.48 17.42 -5.25
C ALA A 144 -17.20 16.55 -6.50
N LYS A 145 -18.24 16.20 -7.25
CA LYS A 145 -18.13 15.42 -8.49
C LYS A 145 -17.26 16.11 -9.55
N ARG A 146 -17.24 17.44 -9.54
CA ARG A 146 -16.41 18.25 -10.43
C ARG A 146 -15.21 18.76 -9.64
N SER A 147 -14.01 18.54 -10.17
CA SER A 147 -12.77 19.06 -9.60
C SER A 147 -12.81 20.59 -9.43
N ALA A 148 -12.02 21.10 -8.48
CA ALA A 148 -11.94 22.52 -8.15
C ALA A 148 -13.32 23.14 -7.79
N THR A 149 -14.19 22.36 -7.16
CA THR A 149 -15.48 22.81 -6.64
C THR A 149 -15.56 22.47 -5.15
N LEU A 150 -15.92 23.45 -4.33
CA LEU A 150 -16.01 23.26 -2.90
C LEU A 150 -17.26 22.45 -2.51
N ILE A 151 -17.10 21.62 -1.49
CA ILE A 151 -18.19 21.15 -0.64
C ILE A 151 -18.22 21.98 0.64
N ARG A 152 -19.41 22.21 1.20
CA ARG A 152 -19.57 22.66 2.58
C ARG A 152 -20.21 21.56 3.39
N TYR A 153 -19.78 21.41 4.63
CA TYR A 153 -20.26 20.36 5.52
C TYR A 153 -20.11 20.75 7.00
N SER A 154 -20.86 20.05 7.85
CA SER A 154 -20.73 20.02 9.30
C SER A 154 -20.19 18.64 9.71
N LEU A 155 -19.12 18.62 10.51
CA LEU A 155 -18.53 17.41 11.11
C LEU A 155 -18.99 17.31 12.56
N LEU A 156 -19.56 16.16 12.91
CA LEU A 156 -19.90 15.79 14.27
C LEU A 156 -19.15 14.51 14.64
N ILE A 157 -18.73 14.42 15.90
CA ILE A 157 -18.07 13.25 16.50
C ILE A 157 -18.86 12.91 17.75
N ASP A 158 -19.41 11.69 17.83
CA ASP A 158 -20.27 11.25 18.94
C ASP A 158 -21.34 12.29 19.31
N ASP A 159 -22.09 12.74 18.30
CA ASP A 159 -23.14 13.79 18.38
C ASP A 159 -22.66 15.21 18.75
N GLU A 160 -21.38 15.43 19.03
CA GLU A 160 -20.83 16.75 19.29
C GLU A 160 -20.44 17.48 18.00
N HIS A 161 -20.95 18.71 17.83
CA HIS A 161 -20.55 19.58 16.74
C HIS A 161 -19.08 20.02 16.87
N PHE A 162 -18.22 19.37 16.09
CA PHE A 162 -16.79 19.67 16.09
C PHE A 162 -16.47 20.90 15.24
N TRP A 163 -16.84 20.90 13.95
CA TRP A 163 -16.68 22.07 13.09
C TRP A 163 -17.61 22.12 11.89
N LYS A 164 -17.67 23.31 11.28
CA LYS A 164 -18.14 23.50 9.90
C LYS A 164 -16.96 23.92 9.03
N ASP A 165 -16.96 23.47 7.78
CA ASP A 165 -15.91 23.79 6.84
C ASP A 165 -16.39 23.89 5.39
N GLY A 166 -15.57 24.55 4.56
CA GLY A 166 -15.66 24.50 3.11
C GLY A 166 -14.32 24.02 2.55
N SER A 167 -14.32 23.00 1.71
CA SER A 167 -13.07 22.40 1.22
C SER A 167 -13.31 21.70 -0.12
N ASP A 168 -12.24 21.28 -0.81
CA ASP A 168 -12.38 20.44 -2.01
C ASP A 168 -12.95 19.04 -1.65
N GLY A 169 -12.73 18.62 -0.41
CA GLY A 169 -13.26 17.38 0.13
C GLY A 169 -12.87 17.11 1.58
N LEU A 170 -13.28 15.95 2.08
CA LEU A 170 -12.91 15.43 3.39
C LEU A 170 -12.58 13.94 3.26
N ILE A 171 -11.45 13.49 3.81
CA ILE A 171 -11.06 12.08 3.84
C ILE A 171 -11.10 11.58 5.28
N ILE A 172 -11.68 10.39 5.47
CA ILE A 172 -11.57 9.63 6.70
C ILE A 172 -10.80 8.37 6.36
N ALA A 173 -9.63 8.20 6.99
CA ALA A 173 -8.72 7.10 6.70
C ALA A 173 -8.46 6.24 7.94
N THR A 174 -8.23 4.95 7.69
CA THR A 174 -7.72 3.99 8.67
C THR A 174 -6.18 4.16 8.80
N PRO A 175 -5.54 3.46 9.76
CA PRO A 175 -4.08 3.41 9.81
C PRO A 175 -3.44 2.91 8.50
N THR A 176 -4.03 1.89 7.86
CA THR A 176 -3.57 1.37 6.56
C THR A 176 -3.70 2.44 5.47
N GLY A 177 -4.79 3.20 5.47
CA GLY A 177 -5.01 4.28 4.52
C GLY A 177 -4.13 5.51 4.75
N SER A 178 -3.45 5.62 5.91
CA SER A 178 -2.62 6.77 6.25
C SER A 178 -1.46 7.01 5.27
N THR A 179 -0.94 5.94 4.66
CA THR A 179 0.11 5.95 3.64
C THR A 179 -0.42 6.00 2.20
N ALA A 180 -1.74 5.97 2.02
CA ALA A 180 -2.41 6.03 0.72
C ALA A 180 -2.74 7.49 0.35
N TYR A 181 -4.00 7.79 0.01
CA TYR A 181 -4.36 9.13 -0.43
C TYR A 181 -4.21 10.17 0.70
N SER A 182 -4.48 9.76 1.95
CA SER A 182 -4.22 10.55 3.17
C SER A 182 -2.83 11.19 3.19
N LEU A 183 -1.77 10.42 2.86
CA LEU A 183 -0.39 10.92 2.86
C LEU A 183 -0.20 12.05 1.84
N SER A 184 -0.81 11.90 0.66
CA SER A 184 -0.67 12.85 -0.45
C SER A 184 -1.29 14.21 -0.15
N ILE A 185 -2.25 14.28 0.78
CA ILE A 185 -2.95 15.51 1.17
C ILE A 185 -2.46 16.07 2.53
N GLY A 186 -1.33 15.58 3.03
CA GLY A 186 -0.71 16.06 4.27
C GLY A 186 -1.26 15.43 5.55
N GLY A 187 -1.91 14.26 5.44
CA GLY A 187 -2.25 13.43 6.60
C GLY A 187 -1.00 12.83 7.27
N PRO A 188 -1.06 12.51 8.58
CA PRO A 188 0.04 11.87 9.28
C PRO A 188 0.20 10.40 8.85
N VAL A 189 1.42 9.88 8.91
CA VAL A 189 1.68 8.44 8.83
C VAL A 189 1.31 7.81 10.17
N ILE A 190 0.47 6.77 10.14
CA ILE A 190 -0.06 6.09 11.33
C ILE A 190 0.39 4.63 11.29
N LEU A 191 0.88 4.12 12.42
CA LEU A 191 1.24 2.71 12.56
C LEU A 191 0.00 1.83 12.49
N ASN A 192 0.07 0.72 11.75
CA ASN A 192 -1.06 -0.21 11.53
C ASN A 192 -1.70 -0.72 12.84
N SER A 193 -0.92 -0.83 13.92
CA SER A 193 -1.40 -1.30 15.23
C SER A 193 -2.20 -0.25 16.02
N ALA A 194 -2.22 1.01 15.58
CA ALA A 194 -2.95 2.07 16.25
C ALA A 194 -4.46 1.92 16.03
N LYS A 195 -5.24 2.03 17.10
CA LYS A 195 -6.71 1.95 17.05
C LYS A 195 -7.32 3.33 16.85
N VAL A 196 -7.05 3.93 15.70
CA VAL A 196 -7.42 5.32 15.41
C VAL A 196 -7.95 5.48 13.98
N PHE A 197 -8.77 6.51 13.77
CA PHE A 197 -9.04 7.08 12.46
C PHE A 197 -8.35 8.43 12.31
N SER A 198 -8.04 8.79 11.06
CA SER A 198 -7.64 10.15 10.71
C SER A 198 -8.73 10.84 9.89
N ILE A 199 -9.02 12.10 10.23
CA ILE A 199 -9.98 12.94 9.51
C ILE A 199 -9.21 14.12 8.91
N ILE A 200 -9.17 14.20 7.59
CA ILE A 200 -8.29 15.11 6.87
C ILE A 200 -9.10 15.95 5.87
N PRO A 201 -9.21 17.27 6.10
CA PRO A 201 -9.82 18.17 5.11
C PRO A 201 -8.87 18.37 3.92
N VAL A 202 -9.42 18.24 2.71
CA VAL A 202 -8.69 18.44 1.46
C VAL A 202 -8.82 19.89 1.03
N ASN A 203 -7.73 20.65 1.06
CA ASN A 203 -7.69 22.07 0.68
C ASN A 203 -8.81 22.90 1.35
N SER A 204 -8.87 22.86 2.68
CA SER A 204 -9.81 23.69 3.44
C SER A 204 -9.64 25.18 3.15
N VAL A 205 -10.74 25.91 3.05
CA VAL A 205 -10.74 27.38 3.01
C VAL A 205 -10.33 28.00 4.35
N ASN A 206 -10.39 27.23 5.44
CA ASN A 206 -9.90 27.65 6.74
C ASN A 206 -8.51 27.03 7.00
N PRO A 207 -7.43 27.81 6.92
CA PRO A 207 -6.06 27.32 7.05
C PRO A 207 -5.70 26.88 8.48
N SER A 208 -6.60 27.03 9.45
CA SER A 208 -6.43 26.48 10.80
C SER A 208 -6.92 25.04 10.92
N ARG A 209 -7.61 24.52 9.90
CA ARG A 209 -8.04 23.12 9.86
C ARG A 209 -6.80 22.23 9.69
N ARG A 210 -6.67 21.25 10.57
CA ARG A 210 -5.55 20.30 10.62
C ARG A 210 -6.12 18.88 10.60
N PRO A 211 -5.35 17.89 10.11
CA PRO A 211 -5.70 16.49 10.30
C PRO A 211 -6.01 16.20 11.78
N LEU A 212 -7.11 15.50 12.03
CA LEU A 212 -7.45 14.98 13.34
C LEU A 212 -7.05 13.50 13.38
N VAL A 213 -6.57 13.03 14.53
CA VAL A 213 -6.36 11.61 14.81
C VAL A 213 -7.14 11.30 16.07
N LEU A 214 -8.14 10.43 15.94
CA LEU A 214 -9.11 10.13 16.97
C LEU A 214 -9.23 8.63 17.15
N SER A 215 -9.73 8.18 18.30
CA SER A 215 -9.98 6.76 18.56
C SER A 215 -10.90 6.16 17.48
N ASP A 216 -10.72 4.87 17.16
CA ASP A 216 -11.52 4.17 16.15
C ASP A 216 -12.86 3.62 16.68
N ASP A 217 -13.21 3.88 17.94
CA ASP A 217 -14.47 3.50 18.58
C ASP A 217 -15.53 4.62 18.57
N ILE A 218 -15.27 5.71 17.86
CA ILE A 218 -16.18 6.84 17.68
C ILE A 218 -17.13 6.65 16.49
N GLU A 219 -18.23 7.39 16.48
CA GLU A 219 -19.05 7.64 15.31
C GLU A 219 -18.74 9.02 14.70
N ILE A 220 -18.46 9.06 13.41
CA ILE A 220 -18.22 10.28 12.65
C ILE A 220 -19.44 10.56 11.78
N LEU A 221 -20.09 11.69 12.00
CA LEU A 221 -21.26 12.12 11.23
C LEU A 221 -20.94 13.37 10.40
N ILE A 222 -21.25 13.30 9.11
CA ILE A 222 -21.05 14.41 8.16
C ILE A 222 -22.40 14.81 7.61
N GLN A 223 -22.84 16.02 7.94
CA GLN A 223 -24.13 16.56 7.55
C GLN A 223 -24.02 17.96 6.95
N ASP A 224 -25.15 18.59 6.62
CA ASP A 224 -25.21 19.89 5.93
C ASP A 224 -24.40 19.93 4.61
N LEU A 225 -24.27 18.77 3.95
CA LEU A 225 -23.49 18.60 2.73
C LEU A 225 -24.10 19.39 1.58
N THR A 226 -23.40 20.42 1.11
CA THR A 226 -23.85 21.29 0.02
C THR A 226 -22.72 21.60 -0.96
N SER A 227 -23.06 21.67 -2.25
CA SER A 227 -22.15 22.06 -3.33
C SER A 227 -22.96 22.51 -4.54
N SER A 228 -22.33 23.24 -5.46
CA SER A 228 -22.95 23.62 -6.75
C SER A 228 -23.04 22.46 -7.74
N VAL A 229 -22.39 21.33 -7.44
CA VAL A 229 -22.42 20.09 -8.22
C VAL A 229 -22.79 18.92 -7.31
N ALA A 230 -23.04 17.75 -7.90
CA ALA A 230 -23.26 16.53 -7.11
C ALA A 230 -22.06 16.23 -6.20
N ILE A 231 -22.33 15.67 -5.02
CA ILE A 231 -21.31 15.22 -4.07
C ILE A 231 -21.21 13.69 -4.18
N GLU A 232 -20.00 13.15 -4.13
CA GLU A 232 -19.72 11.72 -4.21
C GLU A 232 -18.81 11.26 -3.07
N ALA A 233 -19.11 10.09 -2.52
CA ALA A 233 -18.17 9.31 -1.73
C ALA A 233 -17.32 8.45 -2.66
N VAL A 234 -16.02 8.45 -2.44
CA VAL A 234 -15.02 7.61 -3.08
C VAL A 234 -14.54 6.61 -2.04
N LEU A 235 -14.79 5.33 -2.27
CA LEU A 235 -14.50 4.24 -1.34
C LEU A 235 -13.23 3.51 -1.78
N ASP A 236 -12.19 3.50 -0.95
CA ASP A 236 -10.85 2.94 -1.23
C ASP A 236 -10.27 3.35 -2.60
N GLY A 237 -10.64 4.55 -3.08
CA GLY A 237 -10.25 5.04 -4.41
C GLY A 237 -10.91 4.33 -5.60
N GLN A 238 -11.82 3.38 -5.40
CA GLN A 238 -12.34 2.49 -6.44
C GLN A 238 -13.84 2.60 -6.73
N ILE A 239 -14.67 2.72 -5.69
CA ILE A 239 -16.12 2.80 -5.87
C ILE A 239 -16.58 4.22 -5.62
N ARG A 240 -17.33 4.79 -6.57
CA ARG A 240 -17.97 6.09 -6.41
C ARG A 240 -19.45 5.90 -6.11
N ARG A 241 -19.95 6.53 -5.04
CA ARG A 241 -21.36 6.59 -4.69
C ARG A 241 -21.80 8.04 -4.59
N LYS A 242 -22.89 8.39 -5.26
CA LYS A 242 -23.52 9.70 -5.09
C LYS A 242 -24.04 9.81 -3.65
N ILE A 243 -23.77 10.94 -3.01
CA ILE A 243 -24.37 11.32 -1.73
C ILE A 243 -25.58 12.21 -2.04
N ASP A 244 -26.73 11.88 -1.43
CA ASP A 244 -27.92 12.73 -1.46
C ASP A 244 -27.88 13.77 -0.34
N SER A 245 -29.01 14.36 0.03
CA SER A 245 -29.06 15.38 1.09
C SER A 245 -29.03 14.79 2.51
N LYS A 246 -28.84 13.48 2.66
CA LYS A 246 -28.81 12.82 3.96
C LYS A 246 -27.39 12.86 4.55
N PRO A 247 -27.26 12.76 5.88
CA PRO A 247 -25.96 12.62 6.51
C PRO A 247 -25.22 11.36 6.06
N VAL A 248 -23.89 11.41 6.10
CA VAL A 248 -23.01 10.25 5.96
C VAL A 248 -22.52 9.89 7.35
N ILE A 249 -22.75 8.65 7.77
CA ILE A 249 -22.32 8.12 9.07
C ILE A 249 -21.15 7.19 8.82
N ILE A 250 -20.03 7.37 9.54
CA ILE A 250 -18.83 6.56 9.38
C ILE A 250 -18.45 6.00 10.75
N ARG A 251 -18.17 4.70 10.79
CA ARG A 251 -17.76 3.99 12.01
C ARG A 251 -16.83 2.84 11.68
N LYS A 252 -16.22 2.25 12.69
CA LYS A 252 -15.44 1.02 12.55
C LYS A 252 -16.31 -0.14 12.04
N ALA A 253 -15.74 -0.92 11.13
CA ALA A 253 -16.36 -2.14 10.67
C ALA A 253 -16.39 -3.17 11.81
N ILE A 254 -17.46 -3.97 11.89
CA ILE A 254 -17.56 -5.05 12.91
C ILE A 254 -16.43 -6.09 12.82
N HIS A 255 -15.77 -6.20 11.66
CA HIS A 255 -14.68 -7.14 11.41
C HIS A 255 -13.50 -6.42 10.75
N ASN A 256 -12.34 -6.48 11.39
CA ASN A 256 -11.06 -6.16 10.78
C ASN A 256 -10.79 -7.11 9.60
N ALA A 257 -9.95 -6.68 8.64
CA ALA A 257 -9.35 -7.65 7.74
C ALA A 257 -8.23 -8.38 8.48
N ILE A 258 -8.10 -9.68 8.25
CA ILE A 258 -7.07 -10.51 8.89
C ILE A 258 -6.07 -10.86 7.81
N PHE A 259 -4.84 -10.41 7.95
CA PHE A 259 -3.76 -10.72 7.03
C PHE A 259 -2.90 -11.84 7.64
N VAL A 260 -2.48 -12.78 6.78
CA VAL A 260 -1.47 -13.78 7.10
C VAL A 260 -0.13 -13.07 7.17
N LYS A 261 0.52 -13.12 8.33
CA LYS A 261 1.80 -12.46 8.58
C LYS A 261 2.87 -13.47 8.97
N PHE A 262 3.91 -13.55 8.17
CA PHE A 262 5.13 -14.29 8.49
C PHE A 262 6.02 -13.44 9.41
N ASP A 263 6.86 -14.10 10.20
CA ASP A 263 7.79 -13.41 11.08
C ASP A 263 8.81 -12.57 10.29
N VAL A 264 9.45 -11.61 10.96
CA VAL A 264 10.31 -10.62 10.30
C VAL A 264 11.53 -11.27 9.66
N GLU A 265 12.08 -12.31 10.30
CA GLU A 265 13.25 -13.05 9.80
C GLU A 265 12.88 -13.80 8.52
N ARG A 266 11.71 -14.44 8.52
CA ARG A 266 11.14 -15.15 7.38
C ARG A 266 10.84 -14.20 6.23
N VAL A 267 10.22 -13.05 6.48
CA VAL A 267 10.01 -12.02 5.45
C VAL A 267 11.34 -11.51 4.91
N ALA A 268 12.36 -11.34 5.76
CA ALA A 268 13.70 -10.98 5.32
C ALA A 268 14.36 -12.09 4.48
N GLU A 269 14.17 -13.37 4.79
CA GLU A 269 14.61 -14.49 3.94
C GLU A 269 13.92 -14.51 2.58
N LEU A 270 12.60 -14.27 2.57
CA LEU A 270 11.78 -14.21 1.36
C LEU A 270 12.24 -13.08 0.43
N ARG A 271 12.61 -11.94 1.01
CA ARG A 271 13.22 -10.80 0.31
C ARG A 271 14.69 -11.08 -0.06
N GLY A 272 15.41 -11.82 0.79
CA GLY A 272 16.81 -12.22 0.64
C GLY A 272 17.06 -13.28 -0.43
N LYS A 273 16.07 -14.10 -0.79
CA LYS A 273 16.16 -15.05 -1.92
C LYS A 273 16.03 -14.38 -3.30
N LEU A 274 15.53 -13.14 -3.39
CA LEU A 274 15.69 -12.31 -4.60
C LEU A 274 17.07 -11.64 -4.71
N LEU A 275 17.84 -11.57 -3.62
CA LEU A 275 19.17 -10.94 -3.60
C LEU A 275 20.31 -11.93 -3.93
N LYS A 276 20.02 -13.23 -4.12
CA LYS A 276 21.05 -14.24 -4.48
C LYS A 276 21.24 -14.47 -5.99
N LYS A 277 20.88 -13.52 -6.85
CA LYS A 277 21.32 -13.57 -8.26
C LYS A 277 21.65 -12.26 -8.96
N THR A 278 21.78 -11.17 -8.23
CA THR A 278 22.36 -9.91 -8.75
C THR A 278 22.95 -9.18 -7.56
N GLU A 279 24.28 -9.06 -7.54
CA GLU A 279 25.01 -8.21 -6.58
C GLU A 279 24.35 -6.83 -6.53
N THR A 280 23.74 -6.51 -5.38
CA THR A 280 23.01 -5.26 -5.18
C THR A 280 23.99 -4.12 -4.90
N SER A 281 23.63 -2.90 -5.31
CA SER A 281 24.38 -1.68 -5.01
C SER A 281 24.59 -1.44 -3.51
N GLU A 282 23.73 -1.98 -2.65
CA GLU A 282 23.85 -1.90 -1.19
C GLU A 282 24.95 -2.83 -0.62
N ASP A 283 25.20 -3.99 -1.24
CA ASP A 283 26.26 -4.91 -0.83
C ASP A 283 27.64 -4.37 -1.22
N LEU A 284 27.75 -3.82 -2.45
CA LEU A 284 28.94 -3.09 -2.91
C LEU A 284 29.26 -1.89 -2.01
N ALA A 285 28.21 -1.20 -1.52
CA ALA A 285 28.38 -0.05 -0.64
C ALA A 285 28.94 -0.44 0.75
N GLN A 286 28.78 -1.67 1.22
CA GLN A 286 29.30 -2.13 2.52
C GLN A 286 30.84 -2.31 2.51
N GLU A 287 31.44 -2.64 1.37
CA GLU A 287 32.90 -2.80 1.24
C GLU A 287 33.65 -1.49 0.94
N LEU A 288 32.93 -0.41 0.65
CA LEU A 288 33.55 0.88 0.32
C LEU A 288 34.27 1.54 1.51
N PRO A 289 35.37 2.28 1.24
CA PRO A 289 35.99 3.16 2.23
C PRO A 289 35.01 4.19 2.81
N PRO A 290 35.17 4.62 4.08
CA PRO A 290 34.23 5.55 4.74
C PRO A 290 33.99 6.86 3.97
N SER A 291 35.00 7.38 3.28
CA SER A 291 34.90 8.60 2.47
C SER A 291 34.02 8.40 1.22
N ALA A 292 34.06 7.23 0.59
CA ALA A 292 33.21 6.88 -0.54
C ALA A 292 31.75 6.67 -0.10
N LYS A 293 31.53 6.00 1.03
CA LYS A 293 30.19 5.86 1.65
C LYS A 293 29.55 7.22 1.94
N LEU A 294 30.32 8.15 2.51
CA LEU A 294 29.82 9.49 2.82
C LEU A 294 29.44 10.27 1.55
N VAL A 295 30.29 10.23 0.51
CA VAL A 295 30.00 10.89 -0.78
C VAL A 295 28.75 10.28 -1.43
N LEU A 296 28.62 8.95 -1.42
CA LEU A 296 27.45 8.25 -1.97
C LEU A 296 26.17 8.70 -1.24
N LYS A 297 26.18 8.71 0.09
CA LYS A 297 25.01 9.11 0.90
C LYS A 297 24.62 10.57 0.72
N VAL A 298 25.59 11.47 0.54
CA VAL A 298 25.31 12.88 0.21
C VAL A 298 24.65 13.00 -1.15
N LEU A 299 25.08 12.22 -2.16
CA LEU A 299 24.45 12.19 -3.48
C LEU A 299 23.06 11.52 -3.46
N GLU A 300 22.84 10.52 -2.62
CA GLU A 300 21.50 9.93 -2.42
C GLU A 300 20.51 10.96 -1.85
N TYR A 301 20.97 11.75 -0.87
CA TYR A 301 20.11 12.71 -0.17
C TYR A 301 19.88 14.01 -0.96
N GLN A 302 20.92 14.56 -1.57
CA GLN A 302 20.89 15.84 -2.28
C GLN A 302 20.64 15.68 -3.80
N GLY A 303 20.67 14.45 -4.31
CA GLY A 303 20.45 14.13 -5.71
C GLY A 303 21.68 14.39 -6.58
N GLN A 304 21.62 15.43 -7.43
CA GLN A 304 22.66 15.70 -8.42
C GLN A 304 23.54 16.86 -7.95
N LEU A 305 24.85 16.62 -7.77
CA LEU A 305 25.79 17.63 -7.29
C LEU A 305 27.05 17.71 -8.16
N SER A 306 27.63 18.91 -8.28
CA SER A 306 28.97 19.12 -8.81
C SER A 306 30.04 18.67 -7.81
N GLN A 307 31.26 18.43 -8.29
CA GLN A 307 32.38 18.08 -7.40
C GLN A 307 32.62 19.15 -6.31
N LYS A 308 32.38 20.43 -6.62
CA LYS A 308 32.54 21.53 -5.66
C LYS A 308 31.50 21.45 -4.54
N GLU A 309 30.24 21.22 -4.89
CA GLU A 309 29.15 21.07 -3.91
C GLU A 309 29.36 19.81 -3.04
N ILE A 310 29.84 18.70 -3.63
CA ILE A 310 30.16 17.49 -2.84
C ILE A 310 31.27 17.78 -1.81
N ILE A 311 32.29 18.58 -2.16
CA ILE A 311 33.33 19.00 -1.22
C ILE A 311 32.73 19.85 -0.09
N GLU A 312 31.84 20.78 -0.42
CA GLU A 312 31.22 21.68 0.55
C GLU A 312 30.27 20.93 1.50
N GLU A 313 29.50 19.97 1.00
CA GLU A 313 28.55 19.17 1.77
C GLU A 313 29.24 18.11 2.64
N THR A 314 30.24 17.40 2.10
CA THR A 314 30.94 16.34 2.84
C THR A 314 32.01 16.86 3.80
N LYS A 315 32.46 18.11 3.63
CA LYS A 315 33.61 18.72 4.32
C LYS A 315 34.92 17.93 4.15
N LEU A 316 35.00 17.03 3.17
CA LEU A 316 36.20 16.24 2.89
C LEU A 316 37.22 17.04 2.04
N PRO A 317 38.53 16.73 2.13
CA PRO A 317 39.52 17.35 1.27
C PRO A 317 39.24 17.09 -0.23
N PRO A 318 39.53 18.06 -1.14
CA PRO A 318 39.26 17.91 -2.57
C PRO A 318 39.93 16.72 -3.26
N ARG A 319 41.04 16.22 -2.71
CA ARG A 319 41.70 15.00 -3.22
C ARG A 319 40.90 13.74 -2.83
N THR A 320 40.40 13.70 -1.61
CA THR A 320 39.58 12.60 -1.09
C THR A 320 38.24 12.49 -1.82
N VAL A 321 37.59 13.61 -2.10
CA VAL A 321 36.33 13.63 -2.88
C VAL A 321 36.55 13.12 -4.31
N ARG A 322 37.64 13.54 -4.97
CA ARG A 322 37.98 13.03 -6.31
C ARG A 322 38.22 11.52 -6.32
N TYR A 323 38.97 11.02 -5.34
CA TYR A 323 39.20 9.59 -5.17
C TYR A 323 37.89 8.83 -4.95
N ALA A 324 37.04 9.29 -4.02
CA ALA A 324 35.75 8.70 -3.71
C ALA A 324 34.81 8.67 -4.94
N ILE A 325 34.70 9.77 -5.68
CA ILE A 325 33.90 9.83 -6.91
C ILE A 325 34.44 8.85 -7.95
N SER A 326 35.76 8.79 -8.15
CA SER A 326 36.37 7.87 -9.11
C SER A 326 36.09 6.41 -8.77
N LEU A 327 36.14 6.05 -7.49
CA LEU A 327 35.84 4.72 -7.00
C LEU A 327 34.35 4.38 -7.15
N LEU A 328 33.45 5.28 -6.75
CA LEU A 328 32.01 5.09 -6.92
C LEU A 328 31.58 4.97 -8.39
N MET A 329 32.30 5.64 -9.29
CA MET A 329 32.10 5.50 -10.73
C MET A 329 32.62 4.17 -11.27
N SER A 330 33.75 3.65 -10.76
CA SER A 330 34.28 2.33 -11.18
C SER A 330 33.38 1.20 -10.71
N GLU A 331 32.80 1.31 -9.51
CA GLU A 331 31.79 0.38 -8.97
C GLU A 331 30.40 0.55 -9.61
N GLY A 332 30.23 1.51 -10.53
CA GLY A 332 28.96 1.73 -11.24
C GLY A 332 27.83 2.32 -10.38
N LEU A 333 28.12 2.77 -9.15
CA LEU A 333 27.15 3.33 -8.20
C LEU A 333 26.82 4.80 -8.51
N VAL A 334 27.76 5.53 -9.09
CA VAL A 334 27.60 6.94 -9.47
C VAL A 334 27.88 7.12 -10.95
N ILE A 335 27.07 7.96 -11.61
CA ILE A 335 27.28 8.37 -13.00
C ILE A 335 27.59 9.86 -13.10
N LYS A 336 28.43 10.22 -14.06
CA LYS A 336 28.73 11.62 -14.41
C LYS A 336 27.86 12.05 -15.59
N LYS A 337 27.18 13.18 -15.44
CA LYS A 337 26.44 13.87 -16.49
C LYS A 337 27.05 15.24 -16.78
N LEU A 338 26.78 15.75 -17.97
CA LEU A 338 27.14 17.13 -18.32
C LEU A 338 26.20 18.09 -17.57
N SER A 339 26.74 19.14 -16.97
CA SER A 339 25.90 20.22 -16.48
C SER A 339 25.30 21.00 -17.65
N LEU A 340 23.98 21.15 -17.65
CA LEU A 340 23.28 22.03 -18.61
C LEU A 340 23.50 23.52 -18.29
N ARG A 341 23.97 23.84 -17.08
CA ARG A 341 24.23 25.22 -16.61
C ARG A 341 25.68 25.68 -16.87
N ASP A 342 26.65 24.76 -16.93
CA ASP A 342 28.05 25.04 -17.29
C ASP A 342 28.69 23.80 -17.92
N SER A 343 28.88 23.82 -19.25
CA SER A 343 29.36 22.67 -20.02
C SER A 343 30.77 22.18 -19.65
N ARG A 344 31.54 22.97 -18.88
CA ARG A 344 32.87 22.59 -18.37
C ARG A 344 32.81 21.83 -17.05
N GLN A 345 31.63 21.76 -16.42
CA GLN A 345 31.43 21.10 -15.14
C GLN A 345 30.67 19.78 -15.29
N GLY A 346 31.18 18.75 -14.62
CA GLY A 346 30.49 17.48 -14.46
C GLY A 346 29.58 17.50 -13.23
N ILE A 347 28.36 17.00 -13.38
CA ILE A 347 27.44 16.73 -12.28
C ILE A 347 27.42 15.23 -12.04
N TYR A 348 27.43 14.84 -10.78
CA TYR A 348 27.45 13.45 -10.33
C TYR A 348 26.11 13.12 -9.67
N GLN A 349 25.62 11.91 -9.91
CA GLN A 349 24.39 11.42 -9.31
C GLN A 349 24.44 9.91 -9.13
N VAL A 350 23.65 9.39 -8.19
CA VAL A 350 23.49 7.94 -8.01
C VAL A 350 22.85 7.34 -9.26
N LYS A 351 23.35 6.17 -9.66
CA LYS A 351 22.77 5.38 -10.75
C LYS A 351 21.52 4.69 -10.20
N LYS A 352 20.33 5.12 -10.64
CA LYS A 352 19.08 4.42 -10.30
C LYS A 352 19.04 3.08 -11.04
N ALA A 353 18.69 2.01 -10.34
CA ALA A 353 18.31 0.75 -11.00
C ALA A 353 17.15 1.05 -11.95
N ALA A 354 17.25 0.56 -13.19
CA ALA A 354 16.23 0.75 -14.21
C ALA A 354 15.00 -0.11 -13.93
#